data_AF-E9L6E8-F1
#
_entry.id   AF-E9L6E8-F1
#
_cell.length_a   1.000
_cell.length_b   1.000
_cell.length_c   1.000
_cell.angle_alpha   90.00
_cell.angle_beta   90.00
_cell.angle_gamma   90.00
#
_symmetry.space_group_name_H-M   'P 1'
#
loop_
_entity.id
_entity.type
_entity.pdbx_description
1 polymer ?
#
loop_
_entity_poly.entity_id
_entity_poly.type
_entity_poly.pdbx_seq_one_letter_code
_entity_poly.pdbx_strand_id
1 'polypeptide(L)'
;MMTRANVVSIDSQGRDESGLDRVLSTHRLLSMALVMGALGGFLYWAQETVPEIAGLWKWIAAAAAILFLLSWAIDPLLAVWSRWTVVAADAGLRRPRGGVPARWVVLPAGFRKVALVVSPDTFSAQEWEEAAPALAQSFGYDRAKVAHSRRRVVLTFTNAAAPTDKPYTAPLDLDQQAVHMGIDENGKPYYLDTAGHSGLIVAGIPGSGKTVALRRLVQSFALDSANEVVVFDGKGTQDFNDLTRENIKVFSGTPDTSTAIVEELEKLSRQLQERAATGHVPGRVVVVVDECQGYIPVKGLTSEEKEAREKALKVLKDLVARGRSLGFLTVLATQKPDATTLPTVIRDNCGLRACGAFAHLRG
;
A
#
# COMPACT_ATOMS: atom_id res chain seq x y z
N MET A 1 -26.61 -24.06 -25.33
CA MET A 1 -27.94 -23.51 -25.65
C MET A 1 -28.81 -23.63 -24.40
N MET A 2 -28.76 -22.61 -23.53
CA MET A 2 -29.76 -22.32 -22.50
C MET A 2 -29.58 -20.83 -22.20
N THR A 3 -30.42 -20.04 -22.85
CA THR A 3 -30.49 -18.59 -22.80
C THR A 3 -30.84 -18.20 -21.36
N ARG A 4 -29.88 -17.64 -20.61
CA ARG A 4 -30.19 -16.93 -19.37
C ARG A 4 -30.97 -15.69 -19.78
N ALA A 5 -32.28 -15.72 -19.51
CA ALA A 5 -33.13 -14.55 -19.59
C ALA A 5 -32.47 -13.42 -18.80
N ASN A 6 -32.16 -12.32 -19.47
CA ASN A 6 -31.87 -11.04 -18.84
C ASN A 6 -33.15 -10.58 -18.14
N VAL A 7 -33.38 -11.09 -16.93
CA VAL A 7 -34.29 -10.45 -15.99
C VAL A 7 -33.53 -9.23 -15.46
N VAL A 8 -33.71 -8.10 -16.15
CA VAL A 8 -33.41 -6.80 -15.59
C VAL A 8 -34.40 -6.61 -14.44
N SER A 9 -34.01 -7.01 -13.23
CA SER A 9 -34.68 -6.50 -12.04
C SER A 9 -34.37 -5.01 -12.00
N ILE A 10 -35.33 -4.18 -12.40
CA ILE A 10 -35.29 -2.74 -12.16
C ILE A 10 -35.31 -2.58 -10.64
N ASP A 11 -34.12 -2.49 -10.06
CA ASP A 11 -33.96 -2.28 -8.64
C ASP A 11 -34.39 -0.84 -8.34
N SER A 12 -35.51 -0.71 -7.63
CA SER A 12 -36.07 0.56 -7.15
C SER A 12 -35.12 1.38 -6.26
N GLN A 13 -33.94 0.85 -5.93
CA GLN A 13 -32.94 1.50 -5.08
C GLN A 13 -31.86 2.28 -5.85
N GLY A 14 -31.79 2.15 -7.17
CA GLY A 14 -30.89 2.95 -8.02
C GLY A 14 -31.54 4.27 -8.44
N ARG A 15 -31.90 5.15 -7.49
CA ARG A 15 -32.14 6.56 -7.86
C ARG A 15 -30.78 7.17 -8.14
N ASP A 16 -30.55 7.64 -9.37
CA ASP A 16 -29.49 8.61 -9.65
C ASP A 16 -29.69 9.80 -8.69
N GLU A 17 -28.79 9.94 -7.73
CA GLU A 17 -28.82 11.02 -6.75
C GLU A 17 -28.65 12.34 -7.51
N SER A 18 -29.69 13.19 -7.53
CA SER A 18 -29.57 14.50 -8.15
C SER A 18 -28.51 15.34 -7.43
N GLY A 19 -27.90 16.31 -8.11
CA GLY A 19 -26.92 17.19 -7.47
C GLY A 19 -27.47 17.91 -6.23
N LEU A 20 -28.77 18.22 -6.23
CA LEU A 20 -29.47 18.80 -5.08
C LEU A 20 -29.65 17.80 -3.94
N ASP A 21 -30.04 16.56 -4.24
CA ASP A 21 -30.17 15.51 -3.21
C ASP A 21 -28.84 15.25 -2.51
N ARG A 22 -27.74 15.29 -3.26
CA ARG A 22 -26.37 15.14 -2.73
C ARG A 22 -25.99 16.29 -1.79
N VAL A 23 -26.28 17.53 -2.18
CA VAL A 23 -25.97 18.71 -1.35
C VAL A 23 -26.81 18.67 -0.08
N LEU A 24 -28.11 18.42 -0.21
CA LEU A 24 -29.03 18.35 0.91
C LEU A 24 -28.68 17.19 1.85
N SER A 25 -28.32 16.01 1.35
CA SER A 25 -27.93 14.86 2.18
C SER A 25 -26.59 15.07 2.90
N THR A 26 -25.68 15.84 2.30
CA THR A 26 -24.35 16.14 2.84
C THR A 26 -24.37 17.29 3.85
N HIS A 27 -25.24 18.27 3.68
CA HIS A 27 -25.28 19.52 4.48
C HIS A 27 -26.66 19.79 5.08
N ARG A 28 -27.35 18.75 5.60
CA ARG A 28 -28.75 18.83 6.07
C ARG A 28 -28.98 19.95 7.09
N LEU A 29 -28.22 19.93 8.18
CA LEU A 29 -28.37 20.89 9.28
C LEU A 29 -27.89 22.27 8.86
N LEU A 30 -26.82 22.37 8.06
CA LEU A 30 -26.36 23.65 7.53
C LEU A 30 -27.42 24.28 6.62
N SER A 31 -28.03 23.52 5.71
CA SER A 31 -29.12 24.01 4.86
C SER A 31 -30.32 24.45 5.70
N MET A 32 -30.70 23.68 6.73
CA MET A 32 -31.79 24.05 7.64
C MET A 32 -31.46 25.32 8.45
N ALA A 33 -30.22 25.46 8.92
CA ALA A 33 -29.75 26.65 9.62
C ALA A 33 -29.81 27.90 8.73
N LEU A 34 -29.42 27.79 7.45
CA LEU A 34 -29.48 28.90 6.49
C LEU A 34 -30.92 29.32 6.20
N VAL A 35 -31.83 28.36 6.00
CA VAL A 35 -33.27 28.64 5.79
C VAL A 35 -33.88 29.31 7.02
N MET A 36 -33.57 28.79 8.22
CA MET A 36 -34.04 29.38 9.48
C MET A 36 -33.45 30.78 9.69
N GLY A 37 -32.18 30.99 9.36
CA GLY A 37 -31.53 32.31 9.43
C GLY A 37 -32.20 33.32 8.49
N ALA A 38 -32.49 32.92 7.26
CA ALA A 38 -33.22 33.75 6.29
C ALA A 38 -34.65 34.08 6.80
N LEU A 39 -35.35 33.10 7.37
CA LEU A 39 -36.66 33.31 7.98
C LEU A 39 -36.58 34.27 9.18
N GLY A 40 -35.58 34.11 10.05
CA GLY A 40 -35.34 35.01 11.17
C GLY A 40 -35.10 36.46 10.71
N GLY A 41 -34.29 36.65 9.66
CA GLY A 41 -34.05 37.96 9.05
C GLY A 41 -35.31 38.57 8.43
N PHE A 42 -36.11 37.76 7.73
CA PHE A 42 -37.40 38.19 7.18
C PHE A 42 -38.38 38.65 8.28
N LEU A 43 -38.49 37.89 9.37
CA LEU A 43 -39.38 38.23 10.48
C LEU A 43 -38.91 39.48 11.24
N TYR A 44 -37.60 39.67 11.35
CA TYR A 44 -37.04 40.91 11.88
C TYR A 44 -37.44 42.12 11.03
N TRP A 45 -37.46 41.99 9.71
CA TRP A 45 -37.93 43.06 8.82
C TRP A 45 -39.46 43.25 8.91
N ALA A 46 -40.22 42.16 8.89
CA ALA A 46 -41.69 42.19 8.87
C ALA A 46 -42.31 42.68 10.19
N GLN A 47 -41.60 42.62 11.32
CA GLN A 47 -42.11 43.07 12.62
C GLN A 47 -42.43 44.57 12.66
N GLU A 48 -41.82 45.38 11.76
CA GLU A 48 -42.15 46.81 11.62
C GLU A 48 -43.57 47.03 11.09
N THR A 49 -44.06 46.10 10.26
CA THR A 49 -45.39 46.15 9.64
C THR A 49 -46.42 45.37 10.45
N VAL A 50 -46.01 44.31 11.16
CA VAL A 50 -46.88 43.42 11.93
C VAL A 50 -46.35 43.29 13.37
N PRO A 51 -46.86 44.09 14.33
CA PRO A 51 -46.37 44.08 15.71
C PRO A 51 -46.61 42.74 16.45
N GLU A 52 -47.58 41.94 16.03
CA GLU A 52 -47.95 40.66 16.65
C GLU A 52 -46.83 39.61 16.61
N ILE A 53 -45.90 39.73 15.66
CA ILE A 53 -44.76 38.80 15.49
C ILE A 53 -43.46 39.32 16.15
N ALA A 54 -43.53 40.42 16.90
CA ALA A 54 -42.38 41.02 17.55
C ALA A 54 -41.66 40.01 18.47
N GLY A 55 -40.33 39.91 18.30
CA GLY A 55 -39.48 39.05 19.12
C GLY A 55 -39.42 37.56 18.73
N LEU A 56 -40.31 37.06 17.85
CA LEU A 56 -40.27 35.67 17.35
C LEU A 56 -38.95 35.37 16.60
N TRP A 57 -38.41 36.37 15.90
CA TRP A 57 -37.14 36.27 15.18
C TRP A 57 -35.95 35.88 16.08
N LYS A 58 -35.95 36.25 17.37
CA LYS A 58 -34.85 35.95 18.30
C LYS A 58 -34.71 34.45 18.54
N TRP A 59 -35.84 33.76 18.72
CA TRP A 59 -35.86 32.31 18.92
C TRP A 59 -35.45 31.55 17.67
N ILE A 60 -35.91 32.01 16.50
CA ILE A 60 -35.54 31.41 15.20
C ILE A 60 -34.05 31.62 14.92
N ALA A 61 -33.51 32.82 15.17
CA ALA A 61 -32.09 33.11 15.03
C ALA A 61 -31.23 32.27 16.00
N ALA A 62 -31.67 32.12 17.26
CA ALA A 62 -30.98 31.27 18.23
C ALA A 62 -30.97 29.79 17.78
N ALA A 63 -32.11 29.27 17.32
CA ALA A 63 -32.19 27.91 16.79
C ALA A 63 -31.34 27.72 15.52
N ALA A 64 -31.32 28.71 14.61
CA ALA A 64 -30.45 28.69 13.43
C ALA A 64 -28.97 28.65 13.81
N ALA A 65 -28.55 29.44 14.81
CA ALA A 65 -27.18 29.43 15.31
C ALA A 65 -26.79 28.08 15.93
N ILE A 66 -27.68 27.47 16.72
CA ILE A 66 -27.45 26.13 17.29
C ILE A 66 -27.29 25.08 16.18
N LEU A 67 -28.20 25.08 15.20
CA LEU A 67 -28.11 24.16 14.05
C LEU A 67 -26.84 24.37 13.24
N PHE A 68 -26.44 25.63 13.02
CA PHE A 68 -25.19 25.96 12.35
C PHE A 68 -23.99 25.38 13.11
N LEU A 69 -23.91 25.55 14.42
CA LEU A 69 -22.83 24.99 15.24
C LEU A 69 -22.83 23.45 15.22
N LEU A 70 -24.00 22.84 15.34
CA LEU A 70 -24.15 21.37 15.30
C LEU A 70 -23.81 20.78 13.92
N SER A 71 -24.05 21.52 12.84
CA SER A 71 -23.81 21.05 11.47
C SER A 71 -22.36 20.59 11.26
N TRP A 72 -21.39 21.29 11.85
CA TRP A 72 -19.97 20.96 11.74
C TRP A 72 -19.60 19.57 12.26
N ALA A 73 -20.35 19.07 13.25
CA ALA A 73 -20.11 17.76 13.86
C ALA A 73 -21.07 16.68 13.34
N ILE A 74 -22.33 17.05 13.05
CA ILE A 74 -23.40 16.07 12.77
C ILE A 74 -23.60 15.85 11.26
N ASP A 75 -23.49 16.87 10.42
CA ASP A 75 -23.72 16.71 8.97
C ASP A 75 -22.79 15.66 8.33
N PRO A 76 -21.48 15.59 8.65
CA PRO A 76 -20.61 14.53 8.15
C PRO A 76 -21.10 13.11 8.53
N LEU A 77 -21.66 12.95 9.75
CA LEU A 77 -22.21 11.66 10.21
C LEU A 77 -23.49 11.30 9.44
N LEU A 78 -24.37 12.29 9.25
CA LEU A 78 -25.62 12.12 8.50
C LEU A 78 -25.35 11.83 7.02
N ALA A 79 -24.35 12.47 6.43
CA ALA A 79 -23.93 12.25 5.05
C ALA A 79 -23.51 10.79 4.84
N VAL A 80 -22.60 10.29 5.68
CA VAL A 80 -22.13 8.90 5.62
C VAL A 80 -23.29 7.93 5.88
N TRP A 81 -24.13 8.20 6.89
CA TRP A 81 -25.26 7.33 7.22
C TRP A 81 -26.29 7.24 6.09
N SER A 82 -26.75 8.39 5.59
CA SER A 82 -27.87 8.46 4.64
C SER A 82 -27.48 8.01 3.23
N ARG A 83 -26.27 8.34 2.78
CA ARG A 83 -25.81 8.07 1.41
C ARG A 83 -25.12 6.70 1.27
N TRP A 84 -24.89 5.97 2.37
CA TRP A 84 -24.22 4.67 2.36
C TRP A 84 -24.75 3.69 1.31
N THR A 85 -26.07 3.58 1.16
CA THR A 85 -26.67 2.62 0.22
C THR A 85 -26.31 2.90 -1.23
N VAL A 86 -26.26 4.17 -1.61
CA VAL A 86 -25.88 4.59 -2.96
C VAL A 86 -24.37 4.46 -3.14
N VAL A 87 -23.60 5.04 -2.21
CA VAL A 87 -22.14 5.10 -2.30
C VAL A 87 -21.50 3.72 -2.26
N ALA A 88 -21.98 2.80 -1.41
CA ALA A 88 -21.48 1.44 -1.38
C ALA A 88 -21.82 0.67 -2.67
N ALA A 89 -23.00 0.90 -3.22
CA ALA A 89 -23.43 0.28 -4.47
C ALA A 89 -22.59 0.76 -5.67
N ASP A 90 -22.21 2.04 -5.69
CA ASP A 90 -21.37 2.65 -6.73
C ASP A 90 -19.90 2.24 -6.59
N ALA A 91 -19.43 2.00 -5.37
CA ALA A 91 -18.10 1.47 -5.09
C ALA A 91 -17.97 -0.05 -5.36
N GLY A 92 -18.99 -0.68 -5.94
CA GLY A 92 -18.96 -2.11 -6.31
C GLY A 92 -19.33 -3.09 -5.19
N LEU A 93 -19.69 -2.61 -3.99
CA LEU A 93 -20.08 -3.45 -2.85
C LEU A 93 -21.55 -3.86 -2.92
N ARG A 94 -21.94 -4.52 -4.03
CA ARG A 94 -23.29 -5.05 -4.25
C ARG A 94 -23.34 -6.54 -4.01
N ARG A 95 -24.29 -6.99 -3.17
CA ARG A 95 -24.48 -8.41 -2.89
C ARG A 95 -25.05 -9.13 -4.12
N PRO A 96 -24.74 -10.42 -4.34
CA PRO A 96 -25.29 -11.20 -5.45
C PRO A 96 -26.82 -11.28 -5.47
N ARG A 97 -27.46 -11.17 -4.30
CA ARG A 97 -28.94 -11.20 -4.13
C ARG A 97 -29.57 -9.81 -4.06
N GLY A 98 -28.81 -8.75 -4.38
CA GLY A 98 -29.24 -7.36 -4.26
C GLY A 98 -28.94 -6.76 -2.88
N GLY A 99 -28.84 -5.42 -2.86
CA GLY A 99 -28.50 -4.63 -1.68
C GLY A 99 -26.99 -4.50 -1.41
N VAL A 100 -26.67 -3.67 -0.42
CA VAL A 100 -25.30 -3.37 0.02
C VAL A 100 -25.09 -3.85 1.46
N PRO A 101 -23.85 -3.79 2.00
CA PRO A 101 -23.63 -4.10 3.40
C PRO A 101 -24.47 -3.29 4.37
N ALA A 102 -24.95 -3.94 5.43
CA ALA A 102 -25.77 -3.29 6.42
C ALA A 102 -24.91 -2.35 7.26
N ARG A 103 -25.22 -1.06 7.24
CA ARG A 103 -24.66 -0.09 8.19
C ARG A 103 -25.23 -0.33 9.58
N TRP A 104 -24.38 -0.34 10.59
CA TRP A 104 -24.78 -0.55 11.98
C TRP A 104 -24.69 0.73 12.79
N VAL A 105 -23.56 1.44 12.71
CA VAL A 105 -23.38 2.70 13.43
C VAL A 105 -22.40 3.62 12.70
N VAL A 106 -22.64 4.92 12.80
CA VAL A 106 -21.71 5.98 12.38
C VAL A 106 -21.33 6.80 13.60
N LEU A 107 -20.03 7.03 13.79
CA LEU A 107 -19.47 7.66 14.98
C LEU A 107 -18.42 8.71 14.59
N PRO A 108 -18.28 9.80 15.35
CA PRO A 108 -17.14 10.70 15.20
C PRO A 108 -15.85 9.98 15.60
N ALA A 109 -14.82 10.05 14.75
CA ALA A 109 -13.53 9.39 14.96
C ALA A 109 -12.37 10.39 15.18
N GLY A 110 -12.71 11.64 15.52
CA GLY A 110 -11.78 12.77 15.69
C GLY A 110 -12.17 13.98 14.85
N PHE A 111 -11.32 15.01 14.85
CA PHE A 111 -11.57 16.22 14.07
C PHE A 111 -11.61 15.91 12.57
N ARG A 112 -12.74 16.17 11.91
CA ARG A 112 -12.99 15.87 10.48
C ARG A 112 -12.74 14.39 10.12
N LYS A 113 -13.04 13.48 11.04
CA LYS A 113 -12.96 12.03 10.81
C LYS A 113 -14.27 11.35 11.19
N VAL A 114 -14.72 10.43 10.34
CA VAL A 114 -15.96 9.68 10.56
C VAL A 114 -15.67 8.19 10.45
N ALA A 115 -16.15 7.43 11.43
CA ALA A 115 -16.12 5.97 11.40
C ALA A 115 -17.52 5.42 11.09
N LEU A 116 -17.58 4.45 10.19
CA LEU A 116 -18.77 3.67 9.85
C LEU A 116 -18.50 2.20 10.12
N VAL A 117 -19.37 1.58 10.93
CA VAL A 117 -19.33 0.14 11.18
C VAL A 117 -20.41 -0.52 10.34
N VAL A 118 -20.02 -1.53 9.55
CA VAL A 118 -20.90 -2.29 8.67
C VAL A 118 -20.73 -3.80 8.85
N SER A 119 -21.70 -4.56 8.36
CA SER A 119 -21.58 -6.01 8.24
C SER A 119 -20.43 -6.38 7.27
N PRO A 120 -19.63 -7.42 7.56
CA PRO A 120 -18.56 -7.87 6.67
C PRO A 120 -19.11 -8.48 5.37
N ASP A 121 -20.24 -9.18 5.49
CA ASP A 121 -20.94 -9.88 4.41
C ASP A 121 -20.08 -10.91 3.66
N THR A 122 -20.41 -11.17 2.39
CA THR A 122 -19.72 -12.13 1.52
C THR A 122 -18.46 -11.55 0.88
N PHE A 123 -18.13 -10.28 1.15
CA PHE A 123 -16.97 -9.62 0.58
C PHE A 123 -15.71 -10.00 1.35
N SER A 124 -14.66 -10.29 0.60
CA SER A 124 -13.31 -10.50 1.11
C SER A 124 -12.70 -9.18 1.61
N ALA A 125 -11.67 -9.29 2.46
CA ALA A 125 -10.93 -8.12 2.91
C ALA A 125 -10.33 -7.32 1.74
N GLN A 126 -9.90 -8.00 0.68
CA GLN A 126 -9.35 -7.37 -0.52
C GLN A 126 -10.41 -6.53 -1.26
N GLU A 127 -11.62 -7.06 -1.47
CA GLU A 127 -12.71 -6.31 -2.11
C GLU A 127 -13.06 -5.03 -1.32
N TRP A 128 -13.02 -5.10 0.01
CA TRP A 128 -13.21 -3.92 0.86
C TRP A 128 -12.09 -2.88 0.70
N GLU A 129 -10.84 -3.31 0.61
CA GLU A 129 -9.69 -2.43 0.38
C GLU A 129 -9.74 -1.78 -1.01
N GLU A 130 -10.12 -2.52 -2.05
CA GLU A 130 -10.27 -2.02 -3.42
C GLU A 130 -11.40 -0.98 -3.54
N ALA A 131 -12.49 -1.15 -2.78
CA ALA A 131 -13.59 -0.20 -2.75
C ALA A 131 -13.29 1.08 -1.94
N ALA A 132 -12.33 1.03 -1.00
CA ALA A 132 -12.08 2.10 -0.04
C ALA A 132 -11.78 3.48 -0.66
N PRO A 133 -10.97 3.61 -1.74
CA PRO A 133 -10.72 4.90 -2.38
C PRO A 133 -11.99 5.51 -3.00
N ALA A 134 -12.82 4.70 -3.66
CA ALA A 134 -14.07 5.15 -4.27
C ALA A 134 -15.09 5.60 -3.20
N LEU A 135 -15.16 4.87 -2.08
CA LEU A 135 -15.97 5.26 -0.93
C LEU A 135 -15.51 6.61 -0.36
N ALA A 136 -14.21 6.79 -0.13
CA ALA A 136 -13.64 8.04 0.39
C ALA A 136 -14.01 9.23 -0.50
N GLN A 137 -13.72 9.13 -1.80
CA GLN A 137 -13.99 10.17 -2.78
C GLN A 137 -15.47 10.55 -2.82
N SER A 138 -16.37 9.56 -2.82
CA SER A 138 -17.82 9.77 -2.90
C SER A 138 -18.41 10.48 -1.68
N PHE A 139 -17.78 10.31 -0.51
CA PHE A 139 -18.11 11.01 0.72
C PHE A 139 -17.36 12.33 0.91
N GLY A 140 -16.47 12.72 -0.03
CA GLY A 140 -15.69 13.95 0.07
C GLY A 140 -14.50 13.85 1.03
N TYR A 141 -13.96 12.64 1.21
CA TYR A 141 -12.76 12.40 1.99
C TYR A 141 -11.57 12.02 1.13
N ASP A 142 -10.37 12.36 1.59
CA ASP A 142 -9.13 12.02 0.87
C ASP A 142 -8.85 10.51 0.95
N ARG A 143 -9.21 9.87 2.07
CA ARG A 143 -8.95 8.45 2.32
C ARG A 143 -10.00 7.77 3.18
N ALA A 144 -10.09 6.45 3.01
CA ALA A 144 -10.82 5.54 3.88
C ALA A 144 -9.89 4.40 4.34
N LYS A 145 -9.80 4.17 5.65
CA LYS A 145 -9.12 3.00 6.22
C LYS A 145 -10.13 1.90 6.50
N VAL A 146 -9.76 0.66 6.19
CA VAL A 146 -10.60 -0.52 6.40
C VAL A 146 -10.00 -1.36 7.52
N ALA A 147 -10.77 -1.62 8.58
CA ALA A 147 -10.43 -2.64 9.57
C ALA A 147 -11.44 -3.79 9.45
N HIS A 148 -10.99 -4.91 8.89
CA HIS A 148 -11.82 -6.08 8.65
C HIS A 148 -11.72 -7.09 9.79
N SER A 149 -12.86 -7.62 10.25
CA SER A 149 -12.93 -8.69 11.23
C SER A 149 -14.04 -9.67 10.88
N ARG A 150 -14.02 -10.87 11.48
CA ARG A 150 -15.07 -11.89 11.24
C ARG A 150 -16.49 -11.40 11.56
N ARG A 151 -16.64 -10.40 12.42
CA ARG A 151 -17.96 -9.91 12.88
C ARG A 151 -18.37 -8.57 12.28
N ARG A 152 -17.43 -7.75 11.84
CA ARG A 152 -17.67 -6.36 11.41
C ARG A 152 -16.55 -5.83 10.55
N VAL A 153 -16.89 -4.86 9.71
CA VAL A 153 -15.94 -4.00 9.01
C VAL A 153 -16.09 -2.59 9.53
N VAL A 154 -14.97 -1.95 9.84
CA VAL A 154 -14.93 -0.55 10.27
C VAL A 154 -14.23 0.26 9.20
N LEU A 155 -14.95 1.20 8.61
CA LEU A 155 -14.44 2.17 7.64
C LEU A 155 -14.19 3.49 8.36
N THR A 156 -12.97 4.01 8.30
CA THR A 156 -12.61 5.31 8.87
C THR A 156 -12.23 6.29 7.77
N PHE A 157 -13.08 7.29 7.54
CA PHE A 157 -12.91 8.35 6.55
C PHE A 157 -12.17 9.54 7.16
N THR A 158 -11.16 10.06 6.45
CA THR A 158 -10.27 11.11 6.99
C THR A 158 -9.64 11.98 5.91
N ASN A 159 -9.49 13.28 6.21
CA ASN A 159 -8.74 14.27 5.42
C ASN A 159 -7.41 14.68 6.10
N ALA A 160 -7.06 14.02 7.20
CA ALA A 160 -5.75 14.20 7.81
C ALA A 160 -4.66 13.62 6.91
N ALA A 161 -3.51 14.31 6.82
CA ALA A 161 -2.30 13.77 6.21
C ALA A 161 -1.92 12.43 6.88
N ALA A 162 -1.50 11.46 6.08
CA ALA A 162 -1.06 10.17 6.54
C ALA A 162 0.37 10.29 7.00
N PRO A 163 0.79 9.41 7.91
CA PRO A 163 2.19 9.26 8.25
C PRO A 163 3.08 9.08 7.01
N THR A 164 2.59 8.34 6.00
CA THR A 164 3.27 8.08 4.73
C THR A 164 3.37 9.29 3.79
N ASP A 165 2.59 10.36 4.02
CA ASP A 165 2.63 11.57 3.20
C ASP A 165 3.85 12.45 3.53
N LYS A 166 4.56 12.12 4.62
CA LYS A 166 5.76 12.84 5.06
C LYS A 166 7.00 11.99 4.78
N PRO A 167 8.14 12.61 4.39
CA PRO A 167 9.41 11.93 4.35
C PRO A 167 9.70 11.29 5.72
N TYR A 168 9.95 9.98 5.72
CA TYR A 168 10.31 9.27 6.93
C TYR A 168 11.83 9.20 7.07
N THR A 169 12.36 9.92 8.07
CA THR A 169 13.80 10.12 8.28
C THR A 169 14.30 9.45 9.55
N ALA A 170 13.89 8.20 9.79
CA ALA A 170 14.45 7.42 10.89
C ALA A 170 15.86 6.88 10.53
N PRO A 171 16.74 6.74 11.54
CA PRO A 171 18.05 6.14 11.34
C PRO A 171 17.95 4.74 10.75
N LEU A 172 19.06 4.29 10.16
CA LEU A 172 19.23 2.89 9.81
C LEU A 172 19.25 2.06 11.09
N ASP A 173 18.58 0.92 11.05
CA ASP A 173 18.45 0.04 12.20
C ASP A 173 18.37 -1.41 11.73
N LEU A 174 19.05 -2.28 12.49
CA LEU A 174 19.10 -3.72 12.28
C LEU A 174 18.84 -4.39 13.63
N ASP A 175 17.60 -4.84 13.83
CA ASP A 175 17.23 -5.61 15.01
C ASP A 175 17.42 -7.09 14.72
N GLN A 176 18.57 -7.64 15.16
CA GLN A 176 19.02 -8.99 14.83
C GLN A 176 19.17 -9.20 13.31
N GLN A 177 18.14 -9.72 12.64
CA GLN A 177 18.07 -9.91 11.19
C GLN A 177 16.89 -9.16 10.57
N ALA A 178 16.23 -8.29 11.32
CA ALA A 178 15.11 -7.50 10.86
C ALA A 178 15.59 -6.11 10.42
N VAL A 179 15.38 -5.80 9.14
CA VAL A 179 15.77 -4.50 8.59
C VAL A 179 14.59 -3.55 8.68
N HIS A 180 14.80 -2.40 9.30
CA HIS A 180 13.81 -1.33 9.30
C HIS A 180 13.61 -0.80 7.88
N MET A 181 12.44 -0.98 7.26
CA MET A 181 12.18 -0.57 5.87
C MET A 181 11.37 0.71 5.73
N GLY A 182 10.71 1.17 6.79
CA GLY A 182 9.90 2.38 6.77
C GLY A 182 8.84 2.38 7.87
N ILE A 183 7.67 2.95 7.55
CA ILE A 183 6.50 2.95 8.43
C ILE A 183 5.30 2.35 7.72
N ASP A 184 4.39 1.79 8.51
CA ASP A 184 3.08 1.41 8.03
C ASP A 184 2.13 2.61 7.91
N GLU A 185 0.91 2.34 7.44
CA GLU A 185 -0.19 3.31 7.31
C GLU A 185 -0.61 3.99 8.63
N ASN A 186 -0.21 3.44 9.77
CA ASN A 186 -0.47 3.96 11.11
C ASN A 186 0.74 4.72 11.68
N GLY A 187 1.82 4.81 10.92
CA GLY A 187 3.06 5.48 11.32
C GLY A 187 3.93 4.64 12.25
N LYS A 188 3.61 3.35 12.41
CA LYS A 188 4.45 2.44 13.20
C LYS A 188 5.64 1.99 12.34
N PRO A 189 6.86 1.91 12.91
CA PRO A 189 8.00 1.33 12.23
C PRO A 189 7.71 -0.07 11.68
N TYR A 190 8.05 -0.29 10.42
CA TYR A 190 7.93 -1.56 9.73
C TYR A 190 9.32 -2.18 9.55
N TYR A 191 9.50 -3.36 10.13
CA TYR A 191 10.72 -4.14 10.03
C TYR A 191 10.47 -5.36 9.14
N LEU A 192 11.31 -5.52 8.11
CA LEU A 192 11.36 -6.71 7.29
C LEU A 192 12.21 -7.75 8.01
N ASP A 193 11.55 -8.70 8.66
CA ASP A 193 12.22 -9.84 9.27
C ASP A 193 12.76 -10.78 8.18
N THR A 194 14.08 -10.96 8.17
CA THR A 194 14.76 -11.85 7.23
C THR A 194 15.32 -13.12 7.88
N ALA A 195 14.99 -13.35 9.16
CA ALA A 195 15.33 -14.56 9.87
C ALA A 195 14.68 -15.77 9.21
N GLY A 196 15.45 -16.85 9.05
CA GLY A 196 14.96 -18.08 8.44
C GLY A 196 14.65 -18.00 6.95
N HIS A 197 15.07 -16.93 6.27
CA HIS A 197 14.90 -16.77 4.82
C HIS A 197 16.26 -16.66 4.12
N SER A 198 16.39 -17.30 2.96
CA SER A 198 17.58 -17.25 2.09
C SER A 198 17.39 -16.43 0.83
N GLY A 199 16.15 -16.03 0.52
CA GLY A 199 15.82 -15.33 -0.71
C GLY A 199 14.76 -14.25 -0.49
N LEU A 200 15.01 -13.08 -1.06
CA LEU A 200 14.09 -11.93 -1.13
C LEU A 200 13.97 -11.46 -2.58
N ILE A 201 12.75 -11.34 -3.09
CA ILE A 201 12.49 -10.71 -4.39
C ILE A 201 12.03 -9.28 -4.18
N VAL A 202 12.65 -8.33 -4.90
CA VAL A 202 12.25 -6.92 -4.90
C VAL A 202 11.83 -6.50 -6.30
N ALA A 203 10.54 -6.21 -6.51
CA ALA A 203 10.01 -5.84 -7.82
C ALA A 203 9.37 -4.45 -7.80
N GLY A 204 9.54 -3.67 -8.87
CA GLY A 204 8.86 -2.37 -9.01
C GLY A 204 9.34 -1.57 -10.20
N ILE A 205 8.46 -0.77 -10.79
CA ILE A 205 8.79 0.06 -11.98
C ILE A 205 9.87 1.12 -11.64
N PRO A 206 10.58 1.68 -12.64
CA PRO A 206 11.45 2.83 -12.41
C PRO A 206 10.76 3.93 -11.58
N GLY A 207 11.46 4.51 -10.61
CA GLY A 207 10.92 5.54 -9.73
C GLY A 207 10.02 5.04 -8.58
N SER A 208 9.73 3.74 -8.49
CA SER A 208 8.92 3.15 -7.39
C SER A 208 9.60 3.10 -6.02
N GLY A 209 10.86 3.56 -5.91
CA GLY A 209 11.66 3.49 -4.68
C GLY A 209 12.48 2.21 -4.52
N LYS A 210 12.52 1.32 -5.52
CA LYS A 210 13.33 0.08 -5.51
C LYS A 210 14.79 0.30 -5.09
N THR A 211 15.51 1.19 -5.77
CA THR A 211 16.92 1.48 -5.47
C THR A 211 17.09 2.00 -4.03
N VAL A 212 16.19 2.86 -3.56
CA VAL A 212 16.22 3.37 -2.17
C VAL A 212 16.05 2.23 -1.16
N ALA A 213 15.11 1.32 -1.42
CA ALA A 213 14.88 0.15 -0.57
C ALA A 213 16.10 -0.80 -0.54
N LEU A 214 16.72 -1.06 -1.69
CA LEU A 214 17.94 -1.89 -1.77
C LEU A 214 19.11 -1.24 -1.03
N ARG A 215 19.34 0.06 -1.21
CA ARG A 215 20.38 0.81 -0.49
C ARG A 215 20.17 0.71 1.02
N ARG A 216 18.92 0.83 1.49
CA ARG A 216 18.57 0.67 2.91
C ARG A 216 18.87 -0.73 3.43
N LEU A 217 18.54 -1.78 2.67
CA LEU A 217 18.91 -3.16 3.01
C LEU A 217 20.43 -3.33 3.14
N VAL A 218 21.18 -2.91 2.11
CA VAL A 218 22.64 -2.99 2.06
C VAL A 218 23.27 -2.28 3.27
N GLN A 219 22.86 -1.04 3.52
CA GLN A 219 23.43 -0.25 4.61
C GLN A 219 23.07 -0.80 5.99
N SER A 220 21.84 -1.32 6.17
CA SER A 220 21.38 -1.85 7.45
C SER A 220 22.10 -3.15 7.81
N PHE A 221 22.25 -4.09 6.87
CA PHE A 221 23.02 -5.31 7.14
C PHE A 221 24.48 -5.03 7.43
N ALA A 222 25.06 -4.03 6.78
CA ALA A 222 26.44 -3.62 7.01
C ALA A 222 26.65 -2.82 8.30
N LEU A 223 25.62 -2.58 9.12
CA LEU A 223 25.80 -2.05 10.48
C LEU A 223 26.48 -3.06 11.40
N ASP A 224 26.27 -4.36 11.15
CA ASP A 224 26.99 -5.43 11.83
C ASP A 224 28.25 -5.79 11.01
N SER A 225 29.42 -5.62 11.63
CA SER A 225 30.71 -5.88 11.00
C SER A 225 30.96 -7.37 10.73
N ALA A 226 30.21 -8.28 11.36
CA ALA A 226 30.30 -9.71 11.07
C ALA A 226 29.61 -10.09 9.74
N ASN A 227 28.73 -9.22 9.22
CA ASN A 227 28.08 -9.42 7.94
C ASN A 227 28.98 -9.01 6.79
N GLU A 228 28.87 -9.73 5.67
CA GLU A 228 29.44 -9.37 4.38
C GLU A 228 28.30 -9.03 3.42
N VAL A 229 28.40 -7.90 2.72
CA VAL A 229 27.41 -7.49 1.73
C VAL A 229 28.07 -7.38 0.36
N VAL A 230 27.54 -8.11 -0.62
CA VAL A 230 27.99 -8.10 -2.00
C VAL A 230 26.86 -7.57 -2.88
N VAL A 231 27.11 -6.48 -3.57
CA VAL A 231 26.14 -5.82 -4.45
C VAL A 231 26.58 -5.96 -5.89
N PHE A 232 25.69 -6.47 -6.72
CA PHE A 232 25.81 -6.58 -8.15
C PHE A 232 24.84 -5.60 -8.81
N ASP A 233 25.35 -4.45 -9.26
CA ASP A 233 24.60 -3.41 -9.96
C ASP A 233 24.50 -3.75 -11.45
N GLY A 234 23.43 -4.47 -11.84
CA GLY A 234 23.19 -4.89 -13.22
C GLY A 234 22.88 -3.76 -14.20
N LYS A 235 22.59 -2.53 -13.73
CA LYS A 235 22.35 -1.38 -14.63
C LYS A 235 23.63 -0.75 -15.13
N GLY A 236 24.71 -0.88 -14.37
CA GLY A 236 25.97 -0.18 -14.63
C GLY A 236 25.91 1.33 -14.40
N THR A 237 24.89 1.83 -13.68
CA THR A 237 24.71 3.26 -13.39
C THR A 237 25.47 3.71 -12.14
N GLN A 238 26.15 2.77 -11.46
CA GLN A 238 26.93 3.03 -10.24
C GLN A 238 26.07 3.52 -9.08
N ASP A 239 24.81 3.05 -9.03
CA ASP A 239 23.79 3.46 -8.03
C ASP A 239 24.20 3.13 -6.58
N PHE A 240 25.23 2.28 -6.40
CA PHE A 240 25.67 1.75 -5.11
C PHE A 240 27.16 1.99 -4.79
N ASN A 241 27.94 2.57 -5.71
CA ASN A 241 29.41 2.67 -5.56
C ASN A 241 29.84 3.45 -4.31
N ASP A 242 29.05 4.45 -3.93
CA ASP A 242 29.25 5.27 -2.73
C ASP A 242 29.07 4.50 -1.41
N LEU A 243 28.50 3.29 -1.45
CA LEU A 243 28.34 2.44 -0.27
C LEU A 243 29.56 1.58 0.04
N THR A 244 30.54 1.49 -0.86
CA THR A 244 31.69 0.60 -0.74
C THR A 244 32.49 0.89 0.54
N ARG A 245 32.72 -0.16 1.34
CA ARG A 245 33.52 -0.14 2.59
C ARG A 245 33.98 -1.54 2.95
N GLU A 246 34.67 -1.72 4.07
CA GLU A 246 35.29 -2.99 4.47
C GLU A 246 34.38 -4.22 4.31
N ASN A 247 33.12 -4.11 4.72
CA ASN A 247 32.12 -5.18 4.63
C ASN A 247 31.10 -5.02 3.49
N ILE A 248 31.30 -4.08 2.55
CA ILE A 248 30.45 -3.90 1.37
C ILE A 248 31.30 -3.87 0.11
N LYS A 249 31.10 -4.86 -0.76
CA LYS A 249 31.69 -4.91 -2.11
C LYS A 249 30.63 -4.60 -3.16
N VAL A 250 30.95 -3.75 -4.12
CA VAL A 250 30.04 -3.36 -5.20
C VAL A 250 30.69 -3.67 -6.55
N PHE A 251 29.94 -4.36 -7.40
CA PHE A 251 30.34 -4.73 -8.75
C PHE A 251 29.32 -4.18 -9.74
N SER A 252 29.81 -3.52 -10.78
CA SER A 252 28.98 -2.89 -11.82
C SER A 252 28.99 -3.73 -13.10
N GLY A 253 27.81 -3.95 -13.68
CA GLY A 253 27.60 -4.71 -14.92
C GLY A 253 26.98 -6.09 -14.70
N THR A 254 27.14 -6.95 -15.70
CA THR A 254 26.59 -8.32 -15.70
C THR A 254 27.71 -9.36 -15.85
N PRO A 255 27.45 -10.66 -15.57
CA PRO A 255 28.47 -11.70 -15.66
C PRO A 255 29.12 -11.84 -17.04
N ASP A 256 28.37 -11.51 -18.10
CA ASP A 256 28.82 -11.51 -19.48
C ASP A 256 29.69 -10.30 -19.86
N THR A 257 29.66 -9.22 -19.07
CA THR A 257 30.45 -8.00 -19.33
C THR A 257 31.58 -7.79 -18.33
N SER A 258 31.66 -8.56 -17.25
CA SER A 258 32.62 -8.36 -16.16
C SER A 258 33.12 -9.66 -15.57
N THR A 259 34.41 -9.93 -15.73
CA THR A 259 35.07 -11.11 -15.14
C THR A 259 35.09 -11.06 -13.62
N ALA A 260 35.20 -9.86 -13.03
CA ALA A 260 35.16 -9.66 -11.58
C ALA A 260 33.85 -10.17 -10.95
N ILE A 261 32.73 -10.05 -11.67
CA ILE A 261 31.43 -10.57 -11.23
C ILE A 261 31.45 -12.10 -11.19
N VAL A 262 32.00 -12.73 -12.23
CA VAL A 262 32.13 -14.20 -12.30
C VAL A 262 33.02 -14.70 -11.17
N GLU A 263 34.18 -14.07 -10.96
CA GLU A 263 35.11 -14.43 -9.89
C GLU A 263 34.48 -14.30 -8.49
N GLU A 264 33.72 -13.23 -8.23
CA GLU A 264 33.06 -13.06 -6.93
C GLU A 264 31.92 -14.07 -6.73
N LEU A 265 31.15 -14.39 -7.78
CA LEU A 265 30.13 -15.45 -7.71
C LEU A 265 30.77 -16.81 -7.38
N GLU A 266 31.94 -17.11 -7.93
CA GLU A 266 32.69 -18.32 -7.58
C GLU A 266 33.18 -18.31 -6.13
N LYS A 267 33.63 -17.15 -5.62
CA LYS A 267 33.99 -17.01 -4.19
C LYS A 267 32.78 -17.24 -3.28
N LEU A 268 31.62 -16.65 -3.60
CA LEU A 268 30.38 -16.85 -2.85
C LEU A 268 29.97 -18.34 -2.83
N SER A 269 30.12 -19.03 -3.97
CA SER A 269 29.89 -20.47 -4.07
C SER A 269 30.82 -21.29 -3.17
N ARG A 270 32.14 -20.97 -3.18
CA ARG A 270 33.12 -21.62 -2.29
C ARG A 270 32.81 -21.37 -0.82
N GLN A 271 32.51 -20.13 -0.45
CA GLN A 271 32.14 -19.76 0.92
C GLN A 271 30.88 -20.52 1.39
N LEU A 272 29.86 -20.67 0.53
CA LEU A 272 28.68 -21.49 0.82
C LEU A 272 29.07 -22.96 1.10
N GLN A 273 29.97 -23.53 0.29
CA GLN A 273 30.45 -24.91 0.46
C GLN A 273 31.26 -25.09 1.75
N GLU A 274 32.14 -24.14 2.07
CA GLU A 274 32.94 -24.15 3.30
C GLU A 274 32.06 -24.06 4.54
N ARG A 275 31.04 -23.19 4.55
CA ARG A 275 30.07 -23.12 5.65
C ARG A 275 29.27 -24.40 5.79
N ALA A 276 28.91 -25.05 4.67
CA ALA A 276 28.22 -26.33 4.69
C ALA A 276 29.08 -27.46 5.25
N ALA A 277 30.39 -27.45 4.97
CA ALA A 277 31.33 -28.45 5.46
C ALA A 277 31.70 -28.27 6.94
N THR A 278 31.85 -27.01 7.39
CA THR A 278 32.33 -26.69 8.74
C THR A 278 31.21 -26.42 9.74
N GLY A 279 30.03 -26.01 9.28
CA GLY A 279 28.94 -25.51 10.13
C GLY A 279 29.21 -24.14 10.76
N HIS A 280 30.34 -23.49 10.46
CA HIS A 280 30.70 -22.21 11.03
C HIS A 280 30.05 -21.05 10.27
N VAL A 281 29.20 -20.26 10.94
CA VAL A 281 28.47 -19.13 10.37
C VAL A 281 28.74 -17.88 11.21
N PRO A 282 29.82 -17.12 10.92
CA PRO A 282 30.24 -15.98 11.75
C PRO A 282 29.30 -14.78 11.65
N GLY A 283 28.64 -14.62 10.51
CA GLY A 283 27.66 -13.57 10.22
C GLY A 283 27.01 -13.83 8.87
N ARG A 284 26.10 -12.95 8.43
CA ARG A 284 25.39 -13.15 7.16
C ARG A 284 26.22 -12.76 5.95
N VAL A 285 26.00 -13.44 4.85
CA VAL A 285 26.43 -13.00 3.52
C VAL A 285 25.19 -12.56 2.76
N VAL A 286 25.08 -11.26 2.52
CA VAL A 286 23.93 -10.65 1.85
C VAL A 286 24.34 -10.34 0.41
N VAL A 287 23.71 -11.04 -0.53
CA VAL A 287 24.01 -10.93 -1.95
C VAL A 287 22.87 -10.19 -2.64
N VAL A 288 23.11 -8.95 -3.04
CA VAL A 288 22.12 -8.11 -3.72
C VAL A 288 22.40 -8.10 -5.21
N VAL A 289 21.44 -8.50 -6.02
CA VAL A 289 21.50 -8.45 -7.49
C VAL A 289 20.44 -7.48 -7.98
N ASP A 290 20.85 -6.25 -8.33
CA ASP A 290 19.97 -5.33 -9.03
C ASP A 290 19.87 -5.72 -10.51
N GLU A 291 18.66 -5.63 -11.05
CA GLU A 291 18.33 -6.00 -12.42
C GLU A 291 18.72 -7.45 -12.76
N CYS A 292 18.24 -8.39 -11.92
CA CYS A 292 18.62 -9.80 -11.94
C CYS A 292 18.38 -10.53 -13.27
N GLN A 293 17.59 -10.00 -14.20
CA GLN A 293 17.47 -10.57 -15.55
C GLN A 293 18.79 -10.56 -16.33
N GLY A 294 19.72 -9.66 -16.01
CA GLY A 294 21.07 -9.65 -16.58
C GLY A 294 21.89 -10.88 -16.20
N TYR A 295 21.44 -11.65 -15.20
CA TYR A 295 22.08 -12.85 -14.69
C TYR A 295 21.40 -14.14 -15.18
N ILE A 296 20.41 -13.99 -16.07
CA ILE A 296 19.57 -15.09 -16.56
C ILE A 296 19.81 -15.24 -18.06
N PRO A 297 20.12 -16.46 -18.55
CA PRO A 297 20.33 -16.69 -19.97
C PRO A 297 19.02 -16.48 -20.72
N VAL A 298 19.07 -15.69 -21.79
CA VAL A 298 17.94 -15.39 -22.69
C VAL A 298 18.29 -15.80 -24.11
N LYS A 299 17.28 -15.86 -24.99
CA LYS A 299 17.51 -16.11 -26.42
C LYS A 299 18.24 -14.93 -27.05
N GLY A 300 19.14 -15.21 -28.00
CA GLY A 300 19.86 -14.19 -28.78
C GLY A 300 21.23 -13.79 -28.22
N LEU A 301 21.67 -14.38 -27.11
CA LEU A 301 23.03 -14.22 -26.58
C LEU A 301 24.06 -15.04 -27.39
N THR A 302 25.32 -14.61 -27.38
CA THR A 302 26.43 -15.44 -27.86
C THR A 302 26.65 -16.66 -26.96
N SER A 303 27.45 -17.62 -27.43
CA SER A 303 27.79 -18.81 -26.63
C SER A 303 28.51 -18.43 -25.33
N GLU A 304 29.44 -17.49 -25.38
CA GLU A 304 30.19 -17.04 -24.20
C GLU A 304 29.29 -16.29 -23.19
N GLU A 305 28.46 -15.36 -23.67
CA GLU A 305 27.52 -14.61 -22.84
C GLU A 305 26.52 -15.56 -22.13
N LYS A 306 26.02 -16.54 -22.87
CA LYS A 306 25.11 -17.55 -22.34
C LYS A 306 25.79 -18.40 -21.26
N GLU A 307 27.02 -18.84 -21.49
CA GLU A 307 27.77 -19.63 -20.50
C GLU A 307 28.01 -18.85 -19.21
N ALA A 308 28.40 -17.57 -19.32
CA ALA A 308 28.62 -16.69 -18.16
C ALA A 308 27.34 -16.54 -17.32
N ARG A 309 26.19 -16.28 -17.96
CA ARG A 309 24.90 -16.17 -17.27
C ARG A 309 24.40 -17.50 -16.71
N GLU A 310 24.67 -18.63 -17.37
CA GLU A 310 24.33 -19.97 -16.85
C GLU A 310 25.12 -20.30 -15.57
N LYS A 311 26.42 -19.97 -15.53
CA LYS A 311 27.26 -20.12 -14.33
C LYS A 311 26.72 -19.25 -13.19
N ALA A 312 26.42 -17.98 -13.47
CA ALA A 312 25.87 -17.08 -12.47
C ALA A 312 24.52 -17.58 -11.93
N LEU A 313 23.61 -17.99 -12.82
CA LEU A 313 22.32 -18.53 -12.43
C LEU A 313 22.45 -19.79 -11.55
N LYS A 314 23.43 -20.66 -11.84
CA LYS A 314 23.69 -21.86 -11.04
C LYS A 314 24.10 -21.48 -9.61
N VAL A 315 24.98 -20.51 -9.45
CA VAL A 315 25.38 -20.00 -8.12
C VAL A 315 24.18 -19.40 -7.39
N LEU A 316 23.44 -18.49 -8.03
CA LEU A 316 22.28 -17.85 -7.41
C LEU A 316 21.22 -18.87 -6.94
N LYS A 317 20.98 -19.93 -7.72
CA LYS A 317 20.10 -21.05 -7.34
C LYS A 317 20.60 -21.78 -6.09
N ASP A 318 21.90 -22.06 -6.01
CA ASP A 318 22.49 -22.76 -4.86
C ASP A 318 22.41 -21.91 -3.58
N LEU A 319 22.69 -20.60 -3.72
CA LEU A 319 22.57 -19.64 -2.62
C LEU A 319 21.14 -19.57 -2.06
N VAL A 320 20.11 -19.45 -2.90
CA VAL A 320 18.72 -19.41 -2.40
C VAL A 320 18.26 -20.74 -1.84
N ALA A 321 18.70 -21.87 -2.41
CA ALA A 321 18.23 -23.20 -1.98
C ALA A 321 18.83 -23.63 -0.64
N ARG A 322 20.11 -23.35 -0.40
CA ARG A 322 20.84 -23.80 0.80
C ARG A 322 21.19 -22.69 1.78
N GLY A 323 21.02 -21.43 1.38
CA GLY A 323 21.52 -20.28 2.12
C GLY A 323 20.96 -20.11 3.52
N ARG A 324 19.74 -20.61 3.78
CA ARG A 324 18.99 -20.34 5.02
C ARG A 324 19.78 -20.76 6.26
N SER A 325 20.28 -22.00 6.27
CA SER A 325 21.05 -22.54 7.39
C SER A 325 22.52 -22.12 7.36
N LEU A 326 23.00 -21.58 6.23
CA LEU A 326 24.40 -21.22 6.00
C LEU A 326 24.64 -19.71 6.15
N GLY A 327 23.62 -18.95 6.55
CA GLY A 327 23.70 -17.52 6.79
C GLY A 327 23.69 -16.66 5.51
N PHE A 328 23.26 -17.19 4.37
CA PHE A 328 23.13 -16.39 3.14
C PHE A 328 21.73 -15.79 3.00
N LEU A 329 21.66 -14.57 2.50
CA LEU A 329 20.45 -13.91 2.03
C LEU A 329 20.67 -13.36 0.63
N THR A 330 20.03 -13.93 -0.37
CA THR A 330 20.10 -13.45 -1.75
C THR A 330 18.89 -12.55 -2.05
N VAL A 331 19.14 -11.27 -2.30
CA VAL A 331 18.16 -10.28 -2.70
C VAL A 331 18.21 -10.13 -4.22
N LEU A 332 17.13 -10.49 -4.90
CA LEU A 332 17.02 -10.41 -6.36
C LEU A 332 16.02 -9.32 -6.72
N ALA A 333 16.50 -8.28 -7.41
CA ALA A 333 15.68 -7.14 -7.74
C ALA A 333 15.45 -7.01 -9.25
N THR A 334 14.24 -6.63 -9.65
CA THR A 334 13.89 -6.44 -11.07
C THR A 334 12.88 -5.31 -11.26
N GLN A 335 12.97 -4.61 -12.40
CA GLN A 335 11.94 -3.64 -12.79
C GLN A 335 10.79 -4.25 -13.57
N LYS A 336 10.94 -5.49 -14.04
CA LYS A 336 9.91 -6.22 -14.79
C LYS A 336 9.29 -7.28 -13.89
N PRO A 337 8.07 -7.06 -13.36
CA PRO A 337 7.40 -8.01 -12.48
C PRO A 337 6.76 -9.19 -13.24
N ASP A 338 7.34 -9.60 -14.37
CA ASP A 338 6.74 -10.65 -15.18
C ASP A 338 7.02 -12.02 -14.54
N ALA A 339 5.99 -12.87 -14.44
CA ALA A 339 6.10 -14.21 -13.86
C ALA A 339 7.15 -15.11 -14.54
N THR A 340 7.63 -14.71 -15.72
CA THR A 340 8.64 -15.38 -16.54
C THR A 340 10.06 -14.88 -16.33
N THR A 341 10.26 -13.75 -15.63
CA THR A 341 11.60 -13.14 -15.49
C THR A 341 12.53 -13.99 -14.61
N LEU A 342 12.00 -14.64 -13.58
CA LEU A 342 12.77 -15.48 -12.65
C LEU A 342 12.42 -16.97 -12.81
N PRO A 343 13.43 -17.88 -12.92
CA PRO A 343 13.19 -19.32 -12.92
C PRO A 343 12.44 -19.79 -11.67
N THR A 344 11.55 -20.76 -11.84
CA THR A 344 10.70 -21.33 -10.77
C THR A 344 11.49 -21.69 -9.51
N VAL A 345 12.64 -22.35 -9.67
CA VAL A 345 13.51 -22.76 -8.54
C VAL A 345 13.92 -21.56 -7.67
N ILE A 346 14.23 -20.41 -8.27
CA ILE A 346 14.57 -19.22 -7.51
C ILE A 346 13.32 -18.69 -6.80
N ARG A 347 12.23 -18.54 -7.54
CA ARG A 347 10.98 -17.97 -7.03
C ARG A 347 10.41 -18.76 -5.86
N ASP A 348 10.54 -20.08 -5.87
CA ASP A 348 9.98 -20.96 -4.85
C ASP A 348 10.86 -21.01 -3.58
N ASN A 349 12.17 -20.74 -3.71
CA ASN A 349 13.09 -20.63 -2.57
C ASN A 349 13.12 -19.21 -1.97
N CYS A 350 12.66 -18.20 -2.71
CA CYS A 350 12.49 -16.84 -2.19
C CYS A 350 11.17 -16.71 -1.41
N GLY A 351 11.24 -16.97 -0.11
CA GLY A 351 10.09 -16.83 0.80
C GLY A 351 9.65 -15.37 1.05
N LEU A 352 10.53 -14.40 0.85
CA LEU A 352 10.22 -12.98 1.03
C LEU A 352 10.00 -12.27 -0.31
N ARG A 353 9.02 -11.35 -0.34
CA ARG A 353 8.70 -10.52 -1.50
C ARG A 353 8.39 -9.10 -1.06
N ALA A 354 9.05 -8.13 -1.69
CA ALA A 354 8.76 -6.71 -1.57
C ALA A 354 8.41 -6.16 -2.95
N CYS A 355 7.22 -5.57 -3.06
CA CYS A 355 6.70 -5.06 -4.32
C CYS A 355 6.44 -3.56 -4.18
N GLY A 356 7.11 -2.76 -5.01
CA GLY A 356 6.81 -1.34 -5.18
C GLY A 356 5.60 -1.12 -6.09
N ALA A 357 5.32 0.15 -6.40
CA ALA A 357 4.23 0.51 -7.29
C ALA A 357 4.37 -0.16 -8.68
N PHE A 358 3.23 -0.50 -9.27
CA PHE A 358 3.11 -0.98 -10.65
C PHE A 358 2.17 -0.07 -11.43
N ALA A 359 2.50 0.20 -12.69
CA ALA A 359 1.55 0.81 -13.60
C ALA A 359 0.50 -0.25 -13.95
N HIS A 360 -0.72 -0.10 -13.42
CA HIS A 360 -1.83 -0.95 -13.82
C HIS A 360 -2.25 -0.53 -15.24
N LEU A 361 -1.89 -1.31 -16.26
CA LEU A 361 -2.56 -1.21 -17.55
C LEU A 361 -3.99 -1.71 -17.30
N ARG A 362 -4.98 -0.81 -17.41
CA ARG A 362 -6.39 -1.21 -17.51
C ARG A 362 -6.52 -1.97 -18.82
N GLY A 363 -6.72 -3.29 -18.73
CA GLY A 363 -7.11 -4.15 -19.85
C GLY A 363 -8.60 -4.03 -20.12
#